data_AF-G9NH28-F1
#
_entry.id   AF-G9NH28-F1
#
_cell.length_a   1.000
_cell.length_b   1.000
_cell.length_c   1.000
_cell.angle_alpha   90.00
_cell.angle_beta   90.00
_cell.angle_gamma   90.00
#
_symmetry.space_group_name_H-M   'P 1'
#
loop_
_entity.id
_entity.type
_entity.pdbx_description
1 polymer ?
#
loop_
_entity_poly.entity_id
_entity_poly.type
_entity_poly.pdbx_seq_one_letter_code
_entity_poly.pdbx_strand_id
1 'polypeptide(L)'
;MDIKDFPFLTSEEFTEVCHHFDSQYCRARLGSIRKKWKFRLCTALDLTYSTRGGYITYIQVIRPLEETVDPNDISLDLGNFSISDHDEQNGFLQGDNDMIDDEESDANLVHPKAAPGFGYVSYEVHLHPTYRVPCLWFSLHDLPPDEPAFNIDTVFRRLIPDAYKDGLRRGHHPITGVPSFFLHPCLLGDAISSFECSMENYLMIWFGLVGGCVGLWVPKEMATQ
;
A
#
# COMPACT_ATOMS: atom_id res chain seq x y z
N MET A 1 -22.51 11.67 6.17
CA MET A 1 -22.56 13.15 6.04
C MET A 1 -21.90 13.52 4.72
N ASP A 2 -22.26 14.66 4.14
CA ASP A 2 -21.65 15.16 2.91
C ASP A 2 -20.49 16.12 3.24
N ILE A 3 -19.49 16.15 2.36
CA ILE A 3 -18.32 17.04 2.50
C ILE A 3 -18.77 18.48 2.23
N LYS A 4 -18.42 19.41 3.11
CA LYS A 4 -18.93 20.80 3.04
C LYS A 4 -18.41 21.57 1.83
N ASP A 5 -17.17 21.33 1.43
CA ASP A 5 -16.43 22.11 0.44
C ASP A 5 -15.73 21.20 -0.56
N PHE A 6 -16.45 20.23 -1.11
CA PHE A 6 -15.88 19.23 -2.02
C PHE A 6 -15.20 19.89 -3.24
N PRO A 7 -13.96 19.48 -3.61
CA PRO A 7 -13.19 18.31 -3.16
C PRO A 7 -12.29 18.53 -1.92
N PHE A 8 -12.35 19.71 -1.33
CA PHE A 8 -11.52 20.13 -0.20
C PHE A 8 -12.06 19.60 1.12
N LEU A 9 -11.14 19.19 1.98
CA LEU A 9 -11.40 18.67 3.32
C LEU A 9 -10.87 19.62 4.38
N THR A 10 -11.64 19.81 5.43
CA THR A 10 -11.14 20.30 6.72
C THR A 10 -10.36 19.18 7.45
N SER A 11 -9.62 19.52 8.50
CA SER A 11 -8.91 18.52 9.32
C SER A 11 -9.88 17.51 9.98
N GLU A 12 -11.05 17.99 10.40
CA GLU A 12 -12.13 17.17 10.96
C GLU A 12 -12.70 16.22 9.92
N GLU A 13 -13.06 16.72 8.73
CA GLU A 13 -13.55 15.89 7.63
C GLU A 13 -12.49 14.88 7.17
N PHE A 14 -11.22 15.27 7.09
CA PHE A 14 -10.14 14.34 6.75
C PHE A 14 -10.02 13.21 7.80
N THR A 15 -10.12 13.55 9.08
CA THR A 15 -10.13 12.56 10.15
C THR A 15 -11.31 11.60 10.02
N GLU A 16 -12.50 12.12 9.73
CA GLU A 16 -13.72 11.33 9.56
C GLU A 16 -13.64 10.38 8.35
N VAL A 17 -13.20 10.85 7.17
CA VAL A 17 -13.02 9.99 6.00
C VAL A 17 -11.96 8.90 6.26
N CYS A 18 -10.89 9.21 7.00
CA CYS A 18 -9.90 8.22 7.40
C CYS A 18 -10.48 7.12 8.31
N HIS A 19 -11.34 7.49 9.27
CA HIS A 19 -12.04 6.52 10.12
C HIS A 19 -13.04 5.68 9.33
N HIS A 20 -13.76 6.25 8.36
CA HIS A 20 -14.64 5.48 7.48
C HIS A 20 -13.87 4.43 6.68
N PHE A 21 -12.70 4.80 6.14
CA PHE A 21 -11.86 3.86 5.39
C PHE A 21 -11.26 2.77 6.28
N ASP A 22 -10.80 3.12 7.49
CA ASP A 22 -10.33 2.14 8.49
C ASP A 22 -11.44 1.15 8.88
N SER A 23 -12.67 1.64 9.07
CA SER A 23 -13.83 0.80 9.36
C SER A 23 -14.11 -0.19 8.22
N GLN A 24 -14.05 0.27 6.97
CA GLN A 24 -14.20 -0.57 5.78
C GLN A 24 -13.10 -1.64 5.72
N TYR A 25 -11.83 -1.25 5.94
CA TYR A 25 -10.69 -2.16 5.97
C TYR A 25 -10.84 -3.24 7.05
N CYS A 26 -11.28 -2.86 8.26
CA CYS A 26 -11.49 -3.78 9.37
C CYS A 26 -12.60 -4.79 9.08
N ARG A 27 -13.72 -4.33 8.51
CA ARG A 27 -14.88 -5.17 8.15
C ARG A 27 -14.63 -6.06 6.93
N ALA A 28 -13.75 -5.66 6.03
CA ALA A 28 -13.46 -6.39 4.79
C ALA A 28 -12.85 -7.78 5.07
N ARG A 29 -13.30 -8.78 4.31
CA ARG A 29 -12.79 -10.16 4.38
C ARG A 29 -11.57 -10.33 3.48
N LEU A 30 -10.45 -9.74 3.89
CA LEU A 30 -9.22 -9.67 3.09
C LEU A 30 -8.39 -10.96 3.03
N GLY A 31 -8.70 -11.96 3.86
CA GLY A 31 -7.98 -13.25 3.85
C GLY A 31 -6.45 -13.10 3.96
N SER A 32 -5.71 -13.70 3.03
CA SER A 32 -4.25 -13.63 2.97
C SER A 32 -3.71 -12.25 2.57
N ILE A 33 -4.51 -11.43 1.87
CA ILE A 33 -4.12 -10.08 1.44
C ILE A 33 -3.82 -9.20 2.65
N ARG A 34 -4.53 -9.37 3.78
CA ARG A 34 -4.29 -8.60 5.02
C ARG A 34 -2.85 -8.74 5.56
N LYS A 35 -2.16 -9.84 5.25
CA LYS A 35 -0.75 -10.04 5.63
C LYS A 35 0.20 -9.23 4.74
N LYS A 36 -0.16 -9.04 3.47
CA LYS A 36 0.63 -8.35 2.44
C LYS A 36 0.29 -6.86 2.33
N TRP A 37 -0.95 -6.46 2.58
CA TRP A 37 -1.42 -5.08 2.49
C TRP A 37 -1.89 -4.65 3.87
N LYS A 38 -1.01 -3.97 4.61
CA LYS A 38 -1.25 -3.55 5.99
C LYS A 38 -1.64 -2.09 6.00
N PHE A 39 -2.90 -1.84 6.30
CA PHE A 39 -3.41 -0.49 6.57
C PHE A 39 -3.33 -0.16 8.06
N ARG A 40 -3.00 1.08 8.37
CA ARG A 40 -3.00 1.64 9.72
C ARG A 40 -3.53 3.06 9.68
N LEU A 41 -4.48 3.33 10.57
CA LEU A 41 -4.85 4.69 10.92
C LEU A 41 -3.95 5.19 12.04
N CYS A 42 -3.25 6.30 11.80
CA CYS A 42 -2.26 6.85 12.70
C CYS A 42 -2.64 8.26 13.16
N THR A 43 -2.21 8.60 14.36
CA THR A 43 -2.34 9.95 14.92
C THR A 43 -0.97 10.40 15.42
N ALA A 44 -0.56 11.62 15.09
CA ALA A 44 0.69 12.22 15.55
C ALA A 44 0.44 13.64 16.06
N LEU A 45 1.39 14.15 16.86
CA LEU A 45 1.38 15.55 17.27
C LEU A 45 1.61 16.44 16.05
N ASP A 46 0.75 17.45 15.88
CA ASP A 46 0.97 18.48 14.88
C ASP A 46 2.13 19.38 15.34
N LEU A 47 3.27 19.21 14.69
CA LEU A 47 4.45 20.05 14.90
C LEU A 47 4.53 21.20 13.89
N THR A 48 3.56 21.29 12.96
CA THR A 48 3.48 22.46 12.09
C THR A 48 3.06 23.66 12.93
N TYR A 49 3.63 24.83 12.64
CA TYR A 49 3.53 26.07 13.44
C TYR A 49 2.10 26.69 13.50
N SER A 50 1.05 25.88 13.34
CA SER A 50 -0.33 26.31 13.49
C SER A 50 -0.61 26.61 14.97
N THR A 51 -1.28 27.73 15.23
CA THR A 51 -1.47 28.32 16.58
C THR A 51 -2.35 27.51 17.52
N ARG A 52 -2.83 26.34 17.09
CA ARG A 52 -3.56 25.37 17.89
C ARG A 52 -2.76 24.08 17.92
N GLY A 53 -1.94 23.90 18.94
CA GLY A 53 -1.33 22.60 19.23
C GLY A 53 -2.41 21.53 19.23
N GLY A 54 -2.28 20.56 18.32
CA GLY A 54 -3.31 19.57 18.03
C GLY A 54 -2.70 18.25 17.58
N TYR A 55 -3.56 17.28 17.30
CA TYR A 55 -3.15 16.03 16.69
C TYR A 55 -3.53 16.03 15.21
N ILE A 56 -2.65 15.49 14.37
CA ILE A 56 -2.93 15.18 12.97
C ILE A 56 -3.24 13.71 12.84
N THR A 57 -4.31 13.40 12.10
CA THR A 57 -4.61 12.05 11.65
C THR A 57 -3.99 11.83 10.28
N TYR A 58 -3.42 10.66 10.04
CA TYR A 58 -2.89 10.26 8.74
C TYR A 58 -3.05 8.75 8.55
N ILE A 59 -2.98 8.31 7.32
CA ILE A 59 -3.06 6.89 6.97
C ILE A 59 -1.67 6.40 6.61
N GLN A 60 -1.35 5.18 7.03
CA GLN A 60 -0.18 4.45 6.57
C GLN A 60 -0.59 3.13 5.92
N VAL A 61 -0.04 2.84 4.74
CA VAL A 61 -0.20 1.57 4.04
C VAL A 61 1.18 0.98 3.79
N ILE A 62 1.41 -0.26 4.24
CA ILE A 62 2.66 -0.98 4.01
C ILE A 62 2.37 -2.22 3.17
N ARG A 63 3.15 -2.40 2.10
CA ARG A 63 3.12 -3.63 1.29
C ARG A 63 4.51 -4.08 0.86
N PRO A 64 4.77 -5.40 0.73
CA PRO A 64 6.01 -5.88 0.13
C PRO A 64 6.08 -5.44 -1.34
N LEU A 65 7.30 -5.25 -1.85
CA LEU A 65 7.47 -5.11 -3.30
C LEU A 65 7.41 -6.51 -3.91
N GLU A 66 6.78 -6.61 -5.07
CA GLU A 66 6.77 -7.84 -5.84
C GLU A 66 8.12 -7.96 -6.55
N GLU A 67 8.61 -9.19 -6.67
CA GLU A 67 9.78 -9.48 -7.48
C GLU A 67 9.45 -9.02 -8.90
N THR A 68 10.25 -8.11 -9.46
CA THR A 68 10.11 -7.74 -10.87
C THR A 68 10.49 -8.97 -11.67
N VAL A 69 9.52 -9.84 -11.94
CA VAL A 69 9.70 -10.93 -12.85
C VAL A 69 10.06 -10.30 -14.19
N ASP A 70 11.16 -10.75 -14.77
CA ASP A 70 11.68 -10.29 -16.05
C ASP A 70 10.49 -10.17 -17.05
N PRO A 71 10.32 -9.11 -17.85
CA PRO A 71 9.22 -8.96 -18.78
C PRO A 71 9.10 -10.09 -19.84
N ASN A 72 10.02 -11.05 -19.87
CA ASN A 72 9.90 -12.30 -20.62
C ASN A 72 9.16 -13.43 -19.90
N ASP A 73 8.87 -13.30 -18.61
CA ASP A 73 8.25 -14.35 -17.79
C ASP A 73 6.76 -14.08 -17.48
N ILE A 74 6.27 -12.89 -17.84
CA ILE A 74 4.82 -12.54 -17.86
C ILE A 74 4.02 -13.32 -18.93
N SER A 75 4.64 -14.30 -19.60
CA SER A 75 3.98 -15.21 -20.54
C SER A 75 3.26 -16.38 -19.86
N LEU A 76 3.39 -16.58 -18.54
CA LEU A 76 2.99 -17.86 -17.92
C LEU A 76 1.68 -17.88 -17.12
N ASP A 77 0.95 -16.76 -16.95
CA ASP A 77 -0.27 -16.80 -16.12
C ASP A 77 -1.56 -16.22 -16.75
N LEU A 78 -1.56 -15.96 -18.07
CA LEU A 78 -2.79 -15.70 -18.84
C LEU A 78 -3.44 -16.97 -19.42
N GLY A 79 -2.83 -18.14 -19.20
CA GLY A 79 -3.31 -19.41 -19.77
C GLY A 79 -4.37 -20.15 -18.95
N ASN A 80 -4.66 -19.73 -17.71
CA ASN A 80 -5.44 -20.55 -16.77
C ASN A 80 -6.97 -20.33 -16.81
N PHE A 81 -7.49 -19.72 -17.88
CA PHE A 81 -8.90 -19.83 -18.26
C PHE A 81 -9.03 -20.76 -19.47
N SER A 82 -8.90 -22.08 -19.24
CA SER A 82 -9.44 -23.09 -20.15
C SER A 82 -10.34 -24.04 -19.37
N ILE A 83 -11.59 -24.09 -19.79
CA ILE A 83 -12.68 -24.88 -19.22
C ILE A 83 -12.67 -26.29 -19.86
N SER A 84 -13.02 -27.33 -19.10
CA SER A 84 -13.37 -28.74 -19.48
C SER A 84 -12.25 -29.63 -20.10
N ASP A 85 -12.12 -30.95 -19.84
CA ASP A 85 -12.67 -31.95 -18.90
C ASP A 85 -11.92 -33.30 -19.13
N HIS A 86 -11.90 -34.21 -18.12
CA HIS A 86 -11.48 -35.65 -18.14
C HIS A 86 -10.03 -36.02 -18.56
N ASP A 87 -9.30 -37.01 -18.03
CA ASP A 87 -9.63 -38.27 -17.33
C ASP A 87 -8.40 -38.85 -16.58
N GLU A 88 -8.66 -39.86 -15.76
CA GLU A 88 -7.84 -40.62 -14.80
C GLU A 88 -6.54 -41.30 -15.32
N GLN A 89 -5.49 -41.40 -14.49
CA GLN A 89 -4.94 -42.67 -13.92
C GLN A 89 -3.52 -42.58 -13.31
N ASN A 90 -3.39 -43.32 -12.19
CA ASN A 90 -2.24 -44.10 -11.70
C ASN A 90 -1.04 -43.44 -10.99
N GLY A 91 -0.74 -43.99 -9.80
CA GLY A 91 0.67 -44.27 -9.43
C GLY A 91 1.04 -44.15 -7.96
N PHE A 92 0.69 -45.17 -7.16
CA PHE A 92 1.26 -45.49 -5.85
C PHE A 92 2.78 -45.33 -5.77
N LEU A 93 3.32 -44.74 -4.69
CA LEU A 93 4.45 -45.29 -3.93
C LEU A 93 4.39 -44.87 -2.45
N GLN A 94 4.31 -45.89 -1.61
CA GLN A 94 4.45 -45.89 -0.16
C GLN A 94 5.88 -46.31 0.17
N GLY A 95 6.51 -45.72 1.20
CA GLY A 95 7.90 -46.03 1.55
C GLY A 95 8.31 -45.43 2.89
N ASP A 96 7.93 -46.15 3.93
CA ASP A 96 8.31 -46.02 5.34
C ASP A 96 9.83 -46.14 5.54
N ASN A 97 10.43 -45.31 6.39
CA ASN A 97 11.75 -45.60 7.00
C ASN A 97 12.00 -44.70 8.23
N ASP A 98 11.55 -45.24 9.37
CA ASP A 98 12.31 -45.51 10.59
C ASP A 98 12.91 -44.37 11.44
N MET A 99 12.78 -44.62 12.74
CA MET A 99 12.96 -43.75 13.90
C MET A 99 14.45 -43.56 14.25
N ILE A 100 14.87 -42.32 14.57
CA ILE A 100 16.03 -42.07 15.44
C ILE A 100 15.68 -41.03 16.50
N ASP A 101 16.14 -41.38 17.70
CA ASP A 101 15.88 -40.94 19.06
C ASP A 101 16.43 -39.55 19.43
N ASP A 102 15.88 -39.05 20.54
CA ASP A 102 16.22 -37.90 21.39
C ASP A 102 17.58 -37.21 21.20
N GLU A 103 17.58 -35.87 21.07
CA GLU A 103 18.39 -34.99 21.93
C GLU A 103 17.71 -33.61 22.12
N GLU A 104 17.48 -33.28 23.40
CA GLU A 104 17.00 -32.01 23.92
C GLU A 104 17.99 -30.88 23.61
N SER A 105 17.64 -30.00 22.66
CA SER A 105 18.37 -28.77 22.37
C SER A 105 17.38 -27.61 22.23
N ASP A 106 17.01 -27.05 23.38
CA ASP A 106 16.35 -25.74 23.53
C ASP A 106 17.32 -24.62 23.13
N ALA A 107 17.62 -24.54 21.84
CA ALA A 107 18.44 -23.52 21.24
C ALA A 107 17.75 -23.01 19.98
N ASN A 108 17.19 -21.80 20.11
CA ASN A 108 16.72 -20.93 19.03
C ASN A 108 15.33 -21.26 18.47
N LEU A 109 14.33 -20.60 19.05
CA LEU A 109 13.16 -20.04 18.36
C LEU A 109 13.60 -19.05 17.25
N VAL A 110 14.40 -19.49 16.29
CA VAL A 110 14.58 -18.80 15.03
C VAL A 110 13.49 -19.34 14.12
N HIS A 111 12.37 -18.63 14.12
CA HIS A 111 11.45 -18.70 12.99
C HIS A 111 12.30 -18.60 11.72
N PRO A 112 12.18 -19.54 10.75
CA PRO A 112 12.88 -19.39 9.49
C PRO A 112 12.51 -18.01 8.94
N LYS A 113 13.52 -17.13 8.81
CA LYS A 113 13.41 -15.86 8.10
C LYS A 113 12.70 -16.20 6.80
N ALA A 114 11.49 -15.67 6.63
CA ALA A 114 10.82 -15.69 5.34
C ALA A 114 11.86 -15.27 4.28
N ALA A 115 11.84 -15.98 3.15
CA ALA A 115 12.70 -15.79 1.98
C ALA A 115 13.12 -14.31 1.80
N PRO A 116 14.35 -14.01 1.37
CA PRO A 116 14.89 -12.64 1.33
C PRO A 116 13.83 -11.70 0.74
N GLY A 117 13.15 -10.96 1.62
CA GLY A 117 12.05 -10.13 1.21
C GLY A 117 12.61 -9.07 0.30
N PHE A 118 12.06 -8.94 -0.91
CA PHE A 118 12.37 -7.85 -1.82
C PHE A 118 11.84 -6.54 -1.24
N GLY A 119 12.45 -6.03 -0.16
CA GLY A 119 12.03 -4.82 0.52
C GLY A 119 10.52 -4.68 0.80
N TYR A 120 10.14 -3.46 1.13
CA TYR A 120 8.73 -3.07 1.16
C TYR A 120 8.62 -1.59 0.84
N VAL A 121 7.41 -1.16 0.51
CA VAL A 121 7.07 0.25 0.35
C VAL A 121 6.09 0.65 1.44
N SER A 122 6.39 1.78 2.08
CA SER A 122 5.52 2.46 3.03
C SER A 122 4.92 3.67 2.33
N TYR A 123 3.59 3.76 2.33
CA TYR A 123 2.84 4.90 1.85
C TYR A 123 2.21 5.60 3.04
N GLU A 124 2.22 6.92 3.02
CA GLU A 124 1.55 7.75 4.00
C GLU A 124 0.67 8.80 3.34
N VAL A 125 -0.56 8.96 3.80
CA VAL A 125 -1.51 9.94 3.29
C VAL A 125 -1.76 11.01 4.35
N HIS A 126 -1.34 12.23 4.05
CA HIS A 126 -1.46 13.39 4.93
C HIS A 126 -2.37 14.44 4.29
N LEU A 127 -3.16 15.15 5.07
CA LEU A 127 -3.91 16.31 4.55
C LEU A 127 -2.93 17.45 4.24
N HIS A 128 -2.94 17.94 3.00
CA HIS A 128 -2.12 19.10 2.64
C HIS A 128 -2.69 20.38 3.27
N PRO A 129 -1.92 21.16 4.04
CA PRO A 129 -2.44 22.30 4.79
C PRO A 129 -3.00 23.42 3.91
N THR A 130 -2.34 23.72 2.79
CA THR A 130 -2.78 24.77 1.85
C THR A 130 -3.89 24.32 0.91
N TYR A 131 -3.69 23.22 0.18
CA TYR A 131 -4.65 22.73 -0.82
C TYR A 131 -5.84 21.99 -0.23
N ARG A 132 -5.84 21.67 1.07
CA ARG A 132 -6.95 20.98 1.75
C ARG A 132 -7.39 19.67 1.05
N VAL A 133 -6.45 18.96 0.46
CA VAL A 133 -6.67 17.66 -0.18
C VAL A 133 -5.60 16.68 0.29
N PRO A 134 -5.85 15.35 0.26
CA PRO A 134 -4.86 14.40 0.70
C PRO A 134 -3.66 14.35 -0.25
N CYS A 135 -2.48 14.17 0.33
CA CYS A 135 -1.19 14.12 -0.33
C CYS A 135 -0.51 12.78 0.00
N LEU A 136 -0.09 12.06 -1.04
CA LEU A 136 0.55 10.76 -0.91
C LEU A 136 2.07 10.92 -0.81
N TRP A 137 2.63 10.43 0.29
CA TRP A 137 4.06 10.30 0.54
C TRP A 137 4.44 8.83 0.52
N PHE A 138 5.64 8.50 0.08
CA PHE A 138 6.11 7.13 0.17
C PHE A 138 7.63 7.00 0.20
N SER A 139 8.06 5.85 0.71
CA SER A 139 9.47 5.46 0.85
C SER A 139 9.62 3.96 0.67
N LEU A 140 10.74 3.56 0.04
CA LEU A 140 11.12 2.16 -0.08
C LEU A 140 12.06 1.79 1.08
N HIS A 141 11.98 0.55 1.54
CA HIS A 141 12.75 0.04 2.66
C HIS A 141 13.25 -1.36 2.37
N ASP A 142 14.30 -1.77 3.07
CA ASP A 142 14.88 -3.12 3.02
C ASP A 142 15.21 -3.60 1.59
N LEU A 143 15.63 -2.66 0.74
CA LEU A 143 16.10 -2.97 -0.61
C LEU A 143 17.49 -3.65 -0.58
N PRO A 144 17.82 -4.44 -1.61
CA PRO A 144 19.16 -4.97 -1.82
C PRO A 144 20.24 -3.86 -1.78
N PRO A 145 21.47 -4.18 -1.35
CA PRO A 145 22.55 -3.18 -1.17
C PRO A 145 22.97 -2.48 -2.48
N ASP A 146 22.71 -3.10 -3.63
CA ASP A 146 22.91 -2.56 -4.97
C ASP A 146 21.82 -1.55 -5.38
N GLU A 147 20.73 -1.45 -4.62
CA GLU A 147 19.58 -0.62 -4.93
C GLU A 147 19.25 0.39 -3.81
N PRO A 148 19.79 1.62 -3.88
CA PRO A 148 19.48 2.64 -2.89
C PRO A 148 17.98 3.01 -2.90
N ALA A 149 17.36 2.96 -1.72
CA ALA A 149 15.95 3.26 -1.50
C ALA A 149 15.53 4.70 -1.86
N PHE A 150 16.47 5.64 -1.80
CA PHE A 150 16.25 7.04 -2.18
C PHE A 150 16.82 7.36 -3.58
N ASN A 151 16.80 6.39 -4.50
CA ASN A 151 17.11 6.62 -5.90
C ASN A 151 15.83 6.64 -6.74
N ILE A 152 15.66 7.71 -7.52
CA ILE A 152 14.50 7.91 -8.37
C ILE A 152 14.39 6.83 -9.47
N ASP A 153 15.51 6.33 -9.98
CA ASP A 153 15.52 5.27 -10.99
C ASP A 153 15.02 3.94 -10.41
N THR A 154 15.34 3.65 -9.15
CA THR A 154 14.82 2.49 -8.41
C THR A 154 13.31 2.59 -8.23
N VAL A 155 12.81 3.76 -7.85
CA VAL A 155 11.37 4.02 -7.71
C VAL A 155 10.64 3.88 -9.04
N PHE A 156 11.20 4.48 -10.10
CA PHE A 156 10.66 4.40 -11.45
C PHE A 156 10.59 2.96 -11.97
N ARG A 157 11.65 2.18 -11.79
CA ARG A 157 11.67 0.79 -12.24
C ARG A 157 10.69 -0.11 -11.48
N ARG A 158 10.51 0.13 -10.17
CA ARG A 158 9.76 -0.79 -9.29
C ARG A 158 8.31 -0.38 -9.03
N LEU A 159 7.96 0.89 -9.23
CA LEU A 159 6.73 1.43 -8.67
C LEU A 159 5.93 2.34 -9.60
N ILE A 160 6.60 3.14 -10.43
CA ILE A 160 5.93 4.19 -11.21
C ILE A 160 5.98 3.84 -12.69
N PRO A 161 4.82 3.57 -13.33
CA PRO A 161 4.76 3.42 -14.78
C PRO A 161 5.32 4.66 -15.50
N ASP A 162 5.93 4.48 -16.67
CA ASP A 162 6.59 5.55 -17.41
C ASP A 162 5.73 6.81 -17.62
N ALA A 163 4.41 6.62 -17.80
CA ALA A 163 3.44 7.68 -18.00
C ALA A 163 3.30 8.65 -16.80
N TYR A 164 3.72 8.25 -15.60
CA TYR A 164 3.52 9.02 -14.35
C TYR A 164 4.82 9.57 -13.75
N LYS A 165 5.96 9.40 -14.43
CA LYS A 165 7.28 9.87 -13.98
C LYS A 165 7.34 11.37 -13.74
N ASP A 166 6.64 12.15 -14.57
CA ASP A 166 6.64 13.63 -14.51
C ASP A 166 5.87 14.20 -13.31
N GLY A 167 5.03 13.40 -12.65
CA GLY A 167 4.24 13.81 -11.47
C GLY A 167 4.99 13.67 -10.14
N LEU A 168 6.12 12.95 -10.13
CA LEU A 168 6.85 12.63 -8.91
C LEU A 168 7.69 13.83 -8.43
N ARG A 169 7.65 14.13 -7.13
CA ARG A 169 8.50 15.15 -6.50
C ARG A 169 9.28 14.56 -5.32
N ARG A 170 10.46 15.13 -5.06
CA ARG A 170 11.25 14.87 -3.85
C ARG A 170 11.00 15.98 -2.84
N GLY A 171 10.85 15.63 -1.57
CA GLY A 171 10.63 16.59 -0.49
C GLY A 171 11.06 16.02 0.87
N HIS A 172 10.83 16.78 1.93
CA HIS A 172 11.00 16.31 3.30
C HIS A 172 9.63 15.91 3.86
N HIS A 173 9.56 14.72 4.45
CA HIS A 173 8.34 14.19 5.03
C HIS A 173 7.77 15.14 6.11
N PRO A 174 6.47 15.45 6.10
CA PRO A 174 5.89 16.52 6.93
C PRO A 174 5.99 16.25 8.44
N ILE A 175 6.06 14.99 8.85
CA ILE A 175 6.13 14.61 10.27
C ILE A 175 7.58 14.32 10.70
N THR A 176 8.29 13.51 9.92
CA THR A 176 9.59 12.95 10.33
C THR A 176 10.77 13.78 9.82
N GLY A 177 10.55 14.68 8.86
CA GLY A 177 11.58 15.50 8.23
C GLY A 177 12.56 14.74 7.35
N VAL A 178 12.41 13.41 7.20
CA VAL A 178 13.32 12.61 6.37
C VAL A 178 13.05 12.83 4.87
N PRO A 179 14.05 12.71 4.00
CA PRO A 179 13.84 12.78 2.55
C PRO A 179 12.85 11.69 2.10
N SER A 180 11.84 12.07 1.34
CA SER A 180 10.80 11.16 0.85
C SER A 180 10.26 11.62 -0.50
N PHE A 181 9.57 10.71 -1.19
CA PHE A 181 8.87 11.03 -2.43
C PHE A 181 7.42 11.38 -2.14
N PHE A 182 6.86 12.29 -2.93
CA PHE A 182 5.45 12.63 -2.83
C PHE A 182 4.85 12.96 -4.19
N LEU A 183 3.53 12.76 -4.30
CA LEU A 183 2.74 13.20 -5.45
C LEU A 183 2.10 14.56 -5.14
N HIS A 184 2.34 15.54 -6.00
CA HIS A 184 1.80 16.87 -5.78
C HIS A 184 0.27 16.90 -6.04
N PRO A 185 -0.53 17.46 -5.12
CA PRO A 185 -1.99 17.36 -5.18
C PRO A 185 -2.68 18.18 -6.29
N CYS A 186 -1.97 19.05 -7.01
CA CYS A 186 -2.58 20.03 -7.92
C CYS A 186 -3.37 19.43 -9.08
N LEU A 187 -3.00 18.25 -9.58
CA LEU A 187 -3.74 17.59 -10.67
C LEU A 187 -4.92 16.75 -10.17
N LEU A 188 -5.02 16.57 -8.85
CA LEU A 188 -5.90 15.59 -8.26
C LEU A 188 -7.21 16.19 -7.74
N GLY A 189 -7.18 17.43 -7.24
CA GLY A 189 -8.39 18.15 -6.83
C GLY A 189 -9.39 18.26 -7.99
N ASP A 190 -8.92 18.60 -9.18
CA ASP A 190 -9.76 18.70 -10.36
C ASP A 190 -10.30 17.33 -10.81
N ALA A 191 -9.50 16.27 -10.71
CA ALA A 191 -9.92 14.92 -11.11
C ALA A 191 -11.04 14.38 -10.22
N ILE A 192 -10.91 14.48 -8.89
CA ILE A 192 -11.93 13.97 -7.97
C ILE A 192 -13.22 14.78 -8.02
N SER A 193 -13.15 16.07 -8.39
CA SER A 193 -14.33 16.95 -8.50
C SER A 193 -15.40 16.46 -9.48
N SER A 194 -15.01 15.60 -10.43
CA SER A 194 -15.91 15.03 -11.44
C SER A 194 -16.76 13.84 -10.94
N PHE A 195 -16.51 13.34 -9.73
CA PHE A 195 -17.19 12.18 -9.16
C PHE A 195 -18.21 12.58 -8.09
N GLU A 196 -19.30 11.82 -8.00
CA GLU A 196 -20.19 11.88 -6.83
C GLU A 196 -19.51 11.24 -5.63
N CYS A 197 -19.21 12.05 -4.62
CA CYS A 197 -18.37 11.66 -3.51
C CYS A 197 -19.05 11.98 -2.18
N SER A 198 -19.18 10.96 -1.32
CA SER A 198 -19.55 11.06 0.08
C SER A 198 -18.31 10.93 0.97
N MET A 199 -18.45 11.18 2.27
CA MET A 199 -17.36 10.94 3.22
C MET A 199 -16.90 9.47 3.25
N GLU A 200 -17.83 8.54 3.02
CA GLU A 200 -17.55 7.10 3.12
C GLU A 200 -16.71 6.60 1.93
N ASN A 201 -16.92 7.14 0.74
CA ASN A 201 -16.24 6.70 -0.48
C ASN A 201 -15.08 7.61 -0.91
N TYR A 202 -14.87 8.76 -0.24
CA TYR A 202 -13.82 9.73 -0.61
C TYR A 202 -12.44 9.11 -0.76
N LEU A 203 -11.96 8.41 0.27
CA LEU A 203 -10.64 7.79 0.20
C LEU A 203 -10.58 6.63 -0.78
N MET A 204 -11.68 5.90 -0.98
CA MET A 204 -11.75 4.83 -1.98
C MET A 204 -11.54 5.39 -3.40
N ILE A 205 -12.26 6.46 -3.74
CA ILE A 205 -12.15 7.14 -5.03
C ILE A 205 -10.75 7.76 -5.16
N TRP A 206 -10.27 8.45 -4.12
CA TRP A 206 -8.95 9.08 -4.10
C TRP A 206 -7.83 8.06 -4.32
N PHE A 207 -7.84 6.91 -3.63
CA PHE A 207 -6.86 5.85 -3.85
C PHE A 207 -6.98 5.25 -5.26
N GLY A 208 -8.19 5.14 -5.81
CA GLY A 208 -8.40 4.69 -7.19
C GLY A 208 -7.75 5.62 -8.23
N LEU A 209 -7.79 6.94 -8.00
CA LEU A 209 -7.19 7.94 -8.88
C LEU A 209 -5.67 8.05 -8.72
N VAL A 210 -5.17 8.06 -7.47
CA VAL A 210 -3.74 8.32 -7.17
C VAL A 210 -2.92 7.05 -7.13
N GLY A 211 -3.49 5.98 -6.58
CA GLY A 211 -2.74 4.79 -6.21
C GLY A 211 -2.06 4.15 -7.41
N GLY A 212 -2.75 4.09 -8.55
CA GLY A 212 -2.21 3.52 -9.80
C GLY A 212 -0.91 4.18 -10.27
N CYS A 213 -0.70 5.47 -9.97
CA CYS A 213 0.51 6.21 -10.35
C CYS A 213 1.76 5.71 -9.61
N VAL A 214 1.60 5.10 -8.44
CA VAL A 214 2.69 4.65 -7.56
C VAL A 214 2.47 3.20 -7.12
N GLY A 215 1.84 2.37 -7.93
CA GLY A 215 1.67 0.95 -7.65
C GLY A 215 0.95 0.65 -6.32
N LEU A 216 0.11 1.57 -5.85
CA LEU A 216 -0.77 1.39 -4.71
C LEU A 216 -2.18 1.08 -5.20
N TRP A 217 -2.80 0.06 -4.64
CA TRP A 217 -4.16 -0.34 -4.97
C TRP A 217 -4.94 -0.60 -3.69
N VAL A 218 -6.26 -0.44 -3.76
CA VAL A 218 -7.17 -0.83 -2.68
C VAL A 218 -7.70 -2.23 -2.98
N PRO A 219 -7.68 -3.16 -2.00
CA PRO A 219 -8.25 -4.48 -2.21
C PRO A 219 -9.72 -4.45 -2.61
N LYS A 220 -10.07 -5.23 -3.63
CA LYS A 220 -11.44 -5.30 -4.18
C LYS A 220 -12.48 -5.70 -3.13
N GLU A 221 -12.08 -6.49 -2.13
CA GLU A 221 -12.92 -6.92 -1.02
C GLU A 221 -13.35 -5.76 -0.13
N MET A 222 -12.68 -4.60 -0.21
CA MET A 222 -13.10 -3.36 0.43
C MET A 222 -14.15 -2.60 -0.40
N ALA A 223 -14.23 -2.84 -1.72
CA ALA A 223 -15.19 -2.19 -2.61
C ALA A 223 -16.52 -2.95 -2.73
N THR A 224 -16.55 -4.24 -2.37
CA THR A 224 -17.75 -5.10 -2.45
C THR A 224 -18.60 -5.11 -1.18
N GLN A 225 -18.66 -4.01 -0.42
CA GLN A 225 -19.46 -3.91 0.81
C GLN A 225 -20.83 -3.31 0.56
#